data_AF-W2EW90-F1
#
_entry.id   AF-W2EW90-F1
#
_cell.length_a   1.000
_cell.length_b   1.000
_cell.length_c   1.000
_cell.angle_alpha   90.00
_cell.angle_beta   90.00
_cell.angle_gamma   90.00
#
_symmetry.space_group_name_H-M   'P 1'
#
loop_
_entity.id
_entity.type
_entity.pdbx_description
1 polymer ?
#
loop_
_entity_poly.entity_id
_entity_poly.type
_entity_poly.pdbx_seq_one_letter_code
_entity_poly.pdbx_strand_id
1 'polypeptide(L)' 'MQSHTLFALGATQVDDRRNPDGTGWVVLADPEGNEFCILRSQAEIDATRSDA' A
#
# COMPACT_ATOMS: atom_id res chain seq x y z
N MET A 1 -17.65 0.27 -15.01
CA MET A 1 -16.34 -0.29 -14.67
C MET A 1 -16.03 0.10 -13.24
N GLN A 2 -16.41 -0.71 -12.25
CA GLN A 2 -15.95 -0.49 -10.88
C GLN A 2 -14.56 -1.13 -10.78
N SER A 3 -13.52 -0.32 -10.57
CA SER A 3 -12.17 -0.83 -10.31
C SER A 3 -12.19 -1.62 -8.99
N HIS A 4 -11.70 -2.86 -8.97
CA HIS A 4 -11.65 -3.71 -7.77
C HIS A 4 -10.53 -3.31 -6.78
N THR A 5 -10.33 -2.01 -6.58
CA THR A 5 -9.34 -1.51 -5.63
C THR A 5 -9.87 -1.65 -4.20
N LEU A 6 -8.96 -1.74 -3.22
CA LEU A 6 -9.34 -1.80 -1.81
C LEU A 6 -10.23 -0.59 -1.42
N PHE A 7 -9.95 0.60 -1.95
CA PHE A 7 -10.78 1.79 -1.73
C PHE A 7 -12.19 1.66 -2.31
N ALA A 8 -12.34 1.06 -3.50
CA ALA A 8 -13.67 0.81 -4.07
C ALA A 8 -14.46 -0.25 -3.28
N LEU A 9 -13.77 -1.09 -2.50
CA LEU A 9 -14.36 -2.05 -1.56
C LEU A 9 -14.62 -1.46 -0.16
N GLY A 10 -14.34 -0.16 0.04
CA GLY A 10 -14.60 0.54 1.30
C GLY A 10 -13.44 0.57 2.29
N ALA A 11 -12.23 0.10 1.91
CA ALA A 11 -11.06 0.31 2.74
C ALA A 11 -10.70 1.81 2.82
N THR A 12 -10.17 2.24 3.95
CA THR A 12 -9.76 3.63 4.19
C THR A 12 -8.29 3.71 4.59
N GLN A 13 -7.60 4.77 4.20
CA GLN A 13 -6.20 4.99 4.62
C GLN A 13 -6.17 5.57 6.03
N VAL A 14 -5.42 4.91 6.92
CA VAL A 14 -5.24 5.33 8.31
C VAL A 14 -3.93 6.10 8.48
N ASP A 15 -2.85 5.60 7.88
CA ASP A 15 -1.52 6.22 8.01
C ASP A 15 -0.66 5.93 6.77
N ASP A 16 0.29 6.83 6.51
CA ASP A 16 1.24 6.72 5.41
C ASP A 16 2.67 6.77 5.93
N ARG A 17 3.35 5.62 5.89
CA ARG A 17 4.73 5.47 6.35
C ARG A 17 5.65 5.07 5.21
N ARG A 18 5.32 5.49 3.99
CA ARG A 18 6.18 5.28 2.82
C ARG A 18 7.36 6.24 2.86
N ASN A 19 8.54 5.69 2.64
CA ASN A 19 9.77 6.47 2.50
C ASN A 19 9.97 6.90 1.02
N PRO A 20 10.74 7.97 0.76
CA PRO A 20 11.04 8.42 -0.60
C PRO A 20 11.80 7.40 -1.45
N ASP A 21 12.57 6.50 -0.83
CA ASP A 21 13.25 5.38 -1.49
C ASP A 21 12.29 4.21 -1.85
N GLY A 22 11.00 4.42 -1.58
CA GLY A 22 9.91 3.48 -1.80
C GLY A 22 9.92 2.27 -0.85
N THR A 23 10.72 2.29 0.20
CA THR A 23 10.53 1.38 1.34
C THR A 23 9.36 1.87 2.20
N GLY A 24 8.99 1.09 3.23
CA GLY A 24 7.88 1.43 4.12
C GLY A 24 6.54 0.86 3.64
N TRP A 25 5.45 1.39 4.19
CA TRP A 25 4.10 0.84 4.00
C TRP A 25 2.99 1.86 4.20
N VAL A 26 1.80 1.52 3.73
CA VAL A 26 0.56 2.22 4.04
C VAL A 26 -0.27 1.37 4.99
N VAL A 27 -0.85 1.99 6.01
CA VAL A 27 -1.84 1.34 6.87
C VAL A 27 -3.23 1.65 6.33
N LEU A 28 -4.00 0.60 6.03
CA LEU A 28 -5.40 0.69 5.66
C LEU A 28 -6.27 0.01 6.73
N ALA A 29 -7.49 0.51 6.90
CA ALA A 29 -8.54 -0.17 7.64
C ALA A 29 -9.60 -0.68 6.67
N ASP A 30 -10.09 -1.90 6.88
CA ASP A 30 -11.29 -2.39 6.21
C ASP A 30 -12.55 -1.69 6.78
N PRO A 31 -13.74 -1.88 6.17
CA PRO A 31 -14.98 -1.30 6.69
C PRO A 31 -15.34 -1.71 8.13
N GLU A 32 -14.80 -2.81 8.63
CA GLU A 32 -15.00 -3.30 10.01
C GLU A 32 -14.04 -2.63 11.00
N GLY A 33 -13.05 -1.88 10.52
CA GLY A 33 -12.05 -1.18 11.30
C GLY A 33 -10.79 -2.01 11.59
N ASN A 34 -10.63 -3.18 10.98
CA ASN A 34 -9.42 -3.98 11.11
C ASN A 34 -8.28 -3.36 10.30
N GLU A 35 -7.15 -3.13 10.96
CA GLU A 35 -5.98 -2.52 10.34
C GLU A 35 -5.06 -3.56 9.69
N PHE A 36 -4.57 -3.25 8.50
CA PHE A 36 -3.56 -4.03 7.81
C PHE A 36 -2.58 -3.13 7.05
N CYS A 37 -1.37 -3.65 6.82
CA CYS A 37 -0.30 -2.93 6.14
C CYS A 37 -0.15 -3.42 4.70
N ILE A 38 -0.07 -2.48 3.75
CA ILE A 38 0.27 -2.76 2.35
C ILE A 38 1.70 -2.29 2.08
N LEU A 39 2.53 -3.23 1.63
CA LEU A 39 3.95 -3.03 1.36
C LEU A 39 4.27 -3.46 -0.07
N ARG A 40 5.36 -2.92 -0.63
CA ARG A 40 5.97 -3.47 -1.84
C ARG A 40 6.75 -4.73 -1.48
N SER A 41 6.71 -5.72 -2.36
CA SER A 41 7.58 -6.89 -2.24
C SER A 41 9.05 -6.51 -2.45
N GLN A 42 9.95 -7.36 -1.96
CA GLN A 42 11.38 -7.14 -2.13
C GLN A 42 11.79 -7.05 -3.61
N ALA A 43 11.14 -7.84 -4.48
CA ALA A 43 11.39 -7.84 -5.92
C ALA A 43 10.98 -6.50 -6.58
N GLU A 44 9.84 -5.93 -6.19
CA GLU A 44 9.40 -4.63 -6.70
C GLU A 44 10.31 -3.48 -6.27
N ILE A 45 10.82 -3.54 -5.03
CA ILE A 45 11.79 -2.57 -4.52
C ILE A 45 13.10 -2.65 -5.32
N ASP A 46 13.61 -3.87 -5.53
CA ASP A 46 14.85 -4.11 -6.27
C ASP A 46 14.75 -3.65 -7.73
N ALA A 47 13.66 -4.00 -8.42
CA ALA A 47 13.40 -3.58 -9.79
C ALA A 47 13.39 -2.04 -9.94
N THR A 48 12.83 -1.32 -8.97
CA THR A 48 12.81 0.16 -9.00
C THR A 48 14.20 0.76 -8.81
N ARG A 49 15.04 0.14 -7.96
CA ARG A 49 16.39 0.63 -7.68
C ARG A 49 17.36 0.37 -8.84
N SER A 50 17.16 -0.72 -9.57
CA SER A 50 18.00 -1.06 -10.73
C SER A 50 17.78 -0.14 -11.94
N ASP A 51 16.64 0.55 -11.98
CA ASP A 51 16.26 1.51 -13.04
C ASP A 51 16.67 2.96 -12.72
N ALA A 52 17.29 3.21 -11.55
CA ALA A 52 17.73 4.52 -11.06
C ALA A 52 19.26 4.64 -11.04
#